data_AF-A0A7S2HCG4-F1
#
_entry.id   AF-A0A7S2HCG4-F1
#
_cell.length_a   1.000
_cell.length_b   1.000
_cell.length_c   1.000
_cell.angle_alpha   90.00
_cell.angle_beta   90.00
_cell.angle_gamma   90.00
#
_symmetry.space_group_name_H-M   'P 1'
#
loop_
_entity.id
_entity.type
_entity.pdbx_description
1 polymer ?
#
loop_
_entity_poly.entity_id
_entity_poly.type
_entity_poly.pdbx_seq_one_letter_code
_entity_poly.pdbx_strand_id
1 'polypeptide(L)'
;GATFLAPCQSCMSGKYSESSGASAIEGCTPCAEGTWSSSIGANSSSTCTACEAGKWSPVLGATRGSSCIDCPKGFWSDEAGASEQSSCHKCAAGKYSGQKAAASELACSRCAPGKYQPIEAAASSTLCIPCAVGNFSALPGASGCNKCPPGSWGDAFGMTECNSCPGGTWTRYSGAIREDQCVTWAKPPQDDDDEDDDDKDDDDKDDDGDDDEEEEE
;
A
#
# COMPACT_ATOMS: atom_id res chain seq x y z
N GLY A 1 3.27 63.20 -41.55
CA GLY A 1 3.31 61.74 -41.49
C GLY A 1 2.62 61.30 -40.22
N ALA A 2 1.53 60.55 -40.32
CA ALA A 2 0.88 59.95 -39.15
C ALA A 2 1.81 58.85 -38.63
N THR A 3 2.45 59.08 -37.48
CA THR A 3 3.15 58.02 -36.75
C THR A 3 2.11 57.01 -36.30
N PHE A 4 2.15 55.82 -36.89
CA PHE A 4 1.32 54.69 -36.51
C PHE A 4 1.72 54.30 -35.07
N LEU A 5 0.96 54.75 -34.08
CA LEU A 5 1.04 54.20 -32.73
C LEU A 5 0.63 52.73 -32.85
N ALA A 6 1.60 51.82 -32.80
CA ALA A 6 1.31 50.40 -32.71
C ALA A 6 0.36 50.20 -31.51
N PRO A 7 -0.78 49.51 -31.68
CA PRO A 7 -1.68 49.26 -30.57
C PRO A 7 -0.90 48.52 -29.47
N CYS A 8 -1.09 48.94 -28.22
CA CYS A 8 -0.51 48.25 -27.08
C CYS A 8 -0.97 46.78 -27.11
N GLN A 9 -0.02 45.87 -27.32
CA GLN A 9 -0.32 44.45 -27.45
C GLN A 9 -0.32 43.83 -26.05
N SER A 10 -1.49 43.48 -25.53
CA SER A 10 -1.59 42.84 -24.21
C SER A 10 -1.08 41.40 -24.24
N CYS A 11 -0.39 40.97 -23.18
CA CYS A 11 -0.01 39.56 -23.02
C CYS A 11 -1.27 38.69 -22.97
N MET A 12 -1.30 37.61 -23.76
CA MET A 12 -2.38 36.64 -23.67
C MET A 12 -2.33 35.91 -22.32
N SER A 13 -3.43 35.24 -21.96
CA SER A 13 -3.50 34.39 -20.77
C SER A 13 -2.30 33.43 -20.70
N GLY A 14 -1.85 33.13 -19.49
CA GLY A 14 -0.68 32.30 -19.23
C GLY A 14 0.64 33.02 -19.42
N LYS A 15 0.64 34.33 -19.72
CA LYS A 15 1.85 35.15 -19.80
C LYS A 15 1.66 36.51 -19.14
N TYR A 16 2.75 37.12 -18.68
CA TYR A 16 2.79 38.45 -18.08
C TYR A 16 3.96 39.29 -18.62
N SER A 17 3.94 40.61 -18.43
CA SER A 17 5.08 41.47 -18.74
C SER A 17 5.24 42.59 -17.72
N GLU A 18 6.41 42.70 -17.09
CA GLU A 18 6.70 43.73 -16.08
C GLU A 18 6.98 45.11 -16.68
N SER A 19 7.07 45.21 -18.01
CA SER A 19 7.19 46.49 -18.72
C SER A 19 5.80 47.04 -19.10
N SER A 20 5.57 48.33 -18.82
CA SER A 20 4.33 49.03 -19.13
C SER A 20 4.15 49.18 -20.64
N GLY A 21 3.44 48.23 -21.23
CA GLY A 21 3.13 48.20 -22.66
C GLY A 21 4.17 47.41 -23.44
N ALA A 22 3.95 46.10 -23.57
CA ALA A 22 4.75 45.28 -24.47
C ALA A 22 4.50 45.78 -25.91
N SER A 23 5.49 46.43 -26.50
CA SER A 23 5.47 46.87 -27.89
C SER A 23 5.39 45.69 -28.87
N ALA A 24 5.51 44.45 -28.38
CA ALA A 24 5.36 43.19 -29.12
C ALA A 24 4.96 42.04 -28.18
N ILE A 25 4.18 41.07 -28.70
CA ILE A 25 3.81 39.80 -28.02
C ILE A 25 5.04 38.99 -27.53
N GLU A 26 6.20 39.23 -28.13
CA GLU A 26 7.50 38.61 -27.80
C GLU A 26 8.02 39.02 -26.42
N GLY A 27 7.57 40.14 -25.84
CA GLY A 27 7.98 40.63 -24.52
C GLY A 27 7.21 40.05 -23.33
N CYS A 28 6.40 39.02 -23.56
CA CYS A 28 5.56 38.39 -22.55
C CYS A 28 6.21 37.10 -22.01
N THR A 29 6.52 37.09 -20.71
CA THR A 29 7.07 35.95 -19.98
C THR A 29 5.93 34.97 -19.65
N PRO A 30 6.05 33.67 -19.98
CA PRO A 30 5.05 32.69 -19.58
C PRO A 30 5.04 32.48 -18.06
N CYS A 31 3.87 32.19 -17.51
CA CYS A 31 3.74 31.65 -16.16
C CYS A 31 4.58 30.36 -16.06
N ALA A 32 5.34 30.23 -14.97
CA ALA A 32 6.17 29.04 -14.75
C ALA A 32 5.31 27.76 -14.67
N GLU A 33 5.94 26.61 -14.88
CA GLU A 33 5.31 25.32 -14.58
C GLU A 33 4.80 25.30 -13.13
N GLY A 34 3.77 24.52 -12.90
CA GLY A 34 3.03 24.50 -11.63
C GLY A 34 2.15 25.73 -11.42
N THR A 35 2.12 26.71 -12.34
CA THR A 35 1.27 27.89 -12.24
C THR A 35 0.45 28.13 -13.50
N TRP A 36 -0.63 28.89 -13.40
CA TRP A 36 -1.52 29.21 -14.51
C TRP A 36 -2.07 30.64 -14.38
N SER A 37 -2.45 31.27 -15.48
CA SER A 37 -3.16 32.56 -15.43
C SER A 37 -4.20 32.67 -16.52
N SER A 38 -5.44 33.01 -16.16
CA SER A 38 -6.49 33.34 -17.13
C SER A 38 -6.51 34.81 -17.54
N SER A 39 -5.66 35.64 -16.93
CA SER A 39 -5.66 37.10 -17.12
C SER A 39 -5.00 37.50 -18.44
N ILE A 40 -5.73 38.27 -19.26
CA ILE A 40 -5.17 38.94 -20.44
C ILE A 40 -4.61 40.30 -19.99
N GLY A 41 -3.42 40.66 -20.47
CA GLY A 41 -2.73 41.90 -20.12
C GLY A 41 -2.08 41.87 -18.74
N ALA A 42 -1.78 40.68 -18.22
CA ALA A 42 -1.04 40.53 -16.96
C ALA A 42 0.29 41.28 -17.01
N ASN A 43 0.58 42.05 -15.96
CA ASN A 43 1.74 42.91 -15.87
C ASN A 43 2.76 42.48 -14.80
N SER A 44 2.55 41.32 -14.18
CA SER A 44 3.39 40.78 -13.12
C SER A 44 3.19 39.28 -12.99
N SER A 45 4.25 38.58 -12.58
CA SER A 45 4.23 37.15 -12.24
C SER A 45 3.23 36.81 -11.14
N SER A 46 2.87 37.76 -10.29
CA SER A 46 1.85 37.61 -9.23
C SER A 46 0.45 37.24 -9.75
N THR A 47 0.19 37.45 -11.04
CA THR A 47 -1.05 37.02 -11.70
C THR A 47 -1.07 35.54 -12.08
N CYS A 48 0.07 34.85 -11.99
CA CYS A 48 0.18 33.41 -12.14
C CYS A 48 -0.23 32.74 -10.82
N THR A 49 -1.38 32.08 -10.85
CA THR A 49 -1.93 31.32 -9.73
C THR A 49 -1.25 29.95 -9.68
N ALA A 50 -0.71 29.58 -8.53
CA ALA A 50 -0.14 28.26 -8.32
C ALA A 50 -1.22 27.17 -8.38
N CYS A 51 -0.85 25.97 -8.86
CA CYS A 51 -1.63 24.77 -8.62
C CYS A 51 -1.71 24.53 -7.11
N GLU A 52 -2.91 24.21 -6.62
CA GLU A 52 -3.10 23.90 -5.21
C GLU A 52 -2.32 22.65 -4.82
N ALA A 53 -1.97 22.53 -3.52
CA ALA A 53 -1.35 21.34 -2.98
C ALA A 53 -2.15 20.08 -3.35
N GLY A 54 -1.44 18.99 -3.62
CA GLY A 54 -2.00 17.76 -4.17
C GLY A 54 -2.14 17.79 -5.69
N LYS A 55 -1.76 18.88 -6.37
CA LYS A 55 -1.77 18.98 -7.83
C LYS A 55 -0.43 19.47 -8.36
N TRP A 56 -0.15 19.13 -9.60
CA TRP A 56 1.07 19.54 -10.30
C TRP A 56 0.76 19.92 -11.75
N SER A 57 1.61 20.70 -12.42
CA SER A 57 1.43 21.03 -13.83
C SER A 57 2.77 21.19 -14.55
N PRO A 58 3.08 20.38 -15.58
CA PRO A 58 4.29 20.54 -16.37
C PRO A 58 4.12 21.59 -17.49
N VAL A 59 2.97 22.27 -17.54
CA VAL A 59 2.62 23.16 -18.66
C VAL A 59 3.15 24.57 -18.42
N LEU A 60 4.22 24.92 -19.11
CA LEU A 60 4.72 26.29 -19.16
C LEU A 60 3.68 27.22 -19.83
N GLY A 61 3.33 28.32 -19.16
CA GLY A 61 2.36 29.28 -19.64
C GLY A 61 0.92 28.79 -19.62
N ALA A 62 0.56 27.93 -18.66
CA ALA A 62 -0.80 27.42 -18.53
C ALA A 62 -1.82 28.56 -18.39
N THR A 63 -2.97 28.41 -19.04
CA THR A 63 -3.97 29.48 -19.15
C THR A 63 -5.15 29.32 -18.19
N ARG A 64 -5.29 28.15 -17.54
CA ARG A 64 -6.43 27.79 -16.69
C ARG A 64 -6.03 26.79 -15.62
N GLY A 65 -6.73 26.80 -14.49
CA GLY A 65 -6.50 25.87 -13.37
C GLY A 65 -6.76 24.40 -13.71
N SER A 66 -7.51 24.10 -14.78
CA SER A 66 -7.68 22.73 -15.27
C SER A 66 -6.41 22.11 -15.84
N SER A 67 -5.35 22.89 -16.04
CA SER A 67 -4.01 22.39 -16.38
C SER A 67 -3.31 21.73 -15.19
N CYS A 68 -3.76 22.00 -13.96
CA CYS A 68 -3.27 21.33 -12.75
C CYS A 68 -3.82 19.89 -12.70
N ILE A 69 -2.91 18.94 -12.69
CA ILE A 69 -3.15 17.50 -12.67
C ILE A 69 -3.15 17.02 -11.22
N ASP A 70 -4.19 16.29 -10.84
CA ASP A 70 -4.31 15.70 -9.50
C ASP A 70 -3.22 14.64 -9.26
N CYS A 71 -2.62 14.65 -8.07
CA CYS A 71 -1.95 13.46 -7.55
C CYS A 71 -2.95 12.30 -7.48
N PRO A 72 -2.58 11.10 -7.99
CA PRO A 72 -3.47 9.96 -8.00
C PRO A 72 -3.76 9.45 -6.58
N LYS A 73 -4.77 8.58 -6.45
CA LYS A 73 -5.07 7.90 -5.18
C LYS A 73 -3.85 7.13 -4.68
N GLY A 74 -3.67 7.08 -3.37
CA GLY A 74 -2.49 6.52 -2.73
C GLY A 74 -1.30 7.49 -2.71
N PHE A 75 -1.45 8.71 -3.22
CA PHE A 75 -0.43 9.75 -3.20
C PHE A 75 -0.96 11.05 -2.58
N TRP A 76 -0.04 11.91 -2.18
CA TRP A 76 -0.29 13.25 -1.66
C TRP A 76 0.84 14.20 -2.05
N SER A 77 0.61 15.51 -1.99
CA SER A 77 1.66 16.52 -2.15
C SER A 77 1.27 17.75 -1.33
N ASP A 78 2.16 18.28 -0.52
CA ASP A 78 1.97 19.54 0.23
C ASP A 78 2.52 20.76 -0.51
N GLU A 79 3.16 20.54 -1.66
CA GLU A 79 3.75 21.59 -2.49
C GLU A 79 2.68 22.28 -3.34
N ALA A 80 2.39 23.55 -3.04
CA ALA A 80 1.64 24.41 -3.93
C ALA A 80 2.57 24.88 -5.07
N GLY A 81 2.07 24.81 -6.30
CA GLY A 81 2.84 25.19 -7.48
C GLY A 81 3.81 24.13 -7.98
N ALA A 82 3.59 22.86 -7.63
CA ALA A 82 4.42 21.77 -8.11
C ALA A 82 4.40 21.66 -9.64
N SER A 83 5.57 21.52 -10.26
CA SER A 83 5.71 21.40 -11.72
C SER A 83 5.74 19.95 -12.20
N GLU A 84 6.05 19.00 -11.32
CA GLU A 84 6.33 17.62 -11.69
C GLU A 84 5.51 16.60 -10.89
N GLN A 85 5.27 15.44 -11.50
CA GLN A 85 4.59 14.32 -10.83
C GLN A 85 5.38 13.74 -9.64
N SER A 86 6.71 13.92 -9.63
CA SER A 86 7.61 13.51 -8.55
C SER A 86 7.27 14.16 -7.20
N SER A 87 6.60 15.32 -7.22
CA SER A 87 6.05 16.01 -6.04
C SER A 87 4.91 15.22 -5.36
N CYS A 88 4.29 14.26 -6.06
CA CYS A 88 3.31 13.37 -5.48
C CYS A 88 4.03 12.26 -4.69
N HIS A 89 4.06 12.42 -3.38
CA HIS A 89 4.59 11.45 -2.43
C HIS A 89 3.62 10.29 -2.22
N LYS A 90 4.16 9.07 -2.12
CA LYS A 90 3.36 7.86 -1.90
C LYS A 90 2.93 7.78 -0.43
N CYS A 91 1.71 7.30 -0.18
CA CYS A 91 1.38 6.74 1.13
C CYS A 91 2.30 5.54 1.40
N ALA A 92 3.00 5.55 2.54
CA ALA A 92 3.86 4.45 2.95
C ALA A 92 3.07 3.14 3.15
N ALA A 93 3.78 2.01 3.12
CA ALA A 93 3.23 0.72 3.51
C ALA A 93 2.54 0.79 4.89
N GLY A 94 1.45 0.04 5.05
CA GLY A 94 0.54 0.14 6.19
C GLY A 94 -0.51 1.24 6.08
N LYS A 95 -0.43 2.13 5.08
CA LYS A 95 -1.40 3.20 4.85
C LYS A 95 -2.02 3.14 3.46
N TYR A 96 -3.12 3.87 3.28
CA TYR A 96 -3.80 4.03 2.01
C TYR A 96 -4.45 5.41 1.90
N SER A 97 -4.70 5.90 0.68
CA SER A 97 -5.51 7.10 0.46
C SER A 97 -6.46 6.89 -0.72
N GLY A 98 -7.76 7.03 -0.47
CA GLY A 98 -8.80 7.00 -1.51
C GLY A 98 -9.02 8.34 -2.23
N GLN A 99 -8.36 9.39 -1.76
CA GLN A 99 -8.54 10.76 -2.25
C GLN A 99 -7.58 11.05 -3.40
N LYS A 100 -8.11 11.66 -4.47
CA LYS A 100 -7.28 12.33 -5.48
C LYS A 100 -6.91 13.72 -4.97
N ALA A 101 -5.80 14.26 -5.45
CA ALA A 101 -5.30 15.57 -5.05
C ALA A 101 -5.20 15.77 -3.54
N ALA A 102 -4.70 14.75 -2.83
CA ALA A 102 -4.47 14.88 -1.39
C ALA A 102 -3.35 15.89 -1.13
N ALA A 103 -3.64 16.89 -0.30
CA ALA A 103 -2.72 17.99 -0.01
C ALA A 103 -1.74 17.72 1.14
N SER A 104 -1.79 16.53 1.76
CA SER A 104 -0.90 16.18 2.88
C SER A 104 -0.88 14.67 3.16
N GLU A 105 0.16 14.22 3.86
CA GLU A 105 0.29 12.85 4.37
C GLU A 105 -0.86 12.45 5.31
N LEU A 106 -1.57 13.39 5.93
CA LEU A 106 -2.71 13.07 6.80
C LEU A 106 -3.88 12.42 6.02
N ALA A 107 -3.91 12.57 4.70
CA ALA A 107 -4.86 11.84 3.85
C ALA A 107 -4.56 10.33 3.78
N CYS A 108 -3.33 9.92 4.09
CA CYS A 108 -2.94 8.51 4.16
C CYS A 108 -3.45 7.88 5.46
N SER A 109 -4.60 7.24 5.36
CA SER A 109 -5.25 6.51 6.44
C SER A 109 -4.49 5.21 6.74
N ARG A 110 -4.29 4.93 8.03
CA ARG A 110 -3.65 3.68 8.49
C ARG A 110 -4.61 2.50 8.35
N CYS A 111 -4.10 1.33 8.00
CA CYS A 111 -4.83 0.09 8.18
C CYS A 111 -5.17 -0.10 9.67
N ALA A 112 -6.37 -0.60 9.97
CA ALA A 112 -6.77 -0.87 11.34
C ALA A 112 -5.90 -1.98 11.98
N PRO A 113 -5.82 -2.06 13.32
CA PRO A 113 -5.25 -3.22 14.01
C PRO A 113 -5.83 -4.53 13.48
N GLY A 114 -5.02 -5.58 13.51
CA GLY A 114 -5.34 -6.87 12.91
C GLY A 114 -5.23 -6.90 11.40
N LYS A 115 -4.96 -5.76 10.74
CA LYS A 115 -4.71 -5.70 9.30
C LYS A 115 -3.33 -5.12 9.00
N TYR A 116 -2.83 -5.45 7.82
CA TYR A 116 -1.59 -4.93 7.30
C TYR A 116 -1.70 -4.56 5.82
N GLN A 117 -0.75 -3.75 5.34
CA GLN A 117 -0.64 -3.40 3.93
C GLN A 117 0.83 -3.40 3.50
N PRO A 118 1.28 -4.36 2.67
CA PRO A 118 2.70 -4.50 2.34
C PRO A 118 3.18 -3.55 1.23
N ILE A 119 2.29 -2.98 0.41
CA ILE A 119 2.66 -2.10 -0.70
C ILE A 119 2.49 -0.62 -0.35
N GLU A 120 3.36 0.21 -0.92
CA GLU A 120 3.18 1.66 -0.93
C GLU A 120 2.07 2.07 -1.92
N ALA A 121 1.62 3.32 -1.79
CA ALA A 121 0.63 3.94 -2.67
C ALA A 121 -0.71 3.19 -2.77
N ALA A 122 -1.11 2.51 -1.71
CA ALA A 122 -2.40 1.83 -1.67
C ALA A 122 -3.54 2.85 -1.83
N ALA A 123 -4.40 2.61 -2.82
CA ALA A 123 -5.47 3.54 -3.21
C ALA A 123 -6.79 3.35 -2.43
N SER A 124 -6.87 2.38 -1.51
CA SER A 124 -8.11 2.00 -0.84
C SER A 124 -7.86 1.17 0.42
N SER A 125 -8.79 1.26 1.37
CA SER A 125 -8.83 0.44 2.59
C SER A 125 -9.02 -1.05 2.31
N THR A 126 -9.60 -1.40 1.15
CA THR A 126 -9.81 -2.78 0.72
C THR A 126 -8.50 -3.53 0.48
N LEU A 127 -7.40 -2.80 0.31
CA LEU A 127 -6.08 -3.40 0.19
C LEU A 127 -5.54 -3.81 1.57
N CYS A 128 -6.04 -3.28 2.70
CA CYS A 128 -5.64 -3.73 4.02
C CYS A 128 -6.06 -5.20 4.25
N ILE A 129 -5.07 -6.08 4.33
CA ILE A 129 -5.22 -7.54 4.43
C ILE A 129 -5.31 -7.92 5.91
N PRO A 130 -6.29 -8.73 6.34
CA PRO A 130 -6.29 -9.25 7.70
C PRO A 130 -5.09 -10.17 7.95
N CYS A 131 -4.52 -10.13 9.16
CA CYS A 131 -3.51 -11.08 9.57
C CYS A 131 -4.06 -12.51 9.46
N ALA A 132 -3.28 -13.41 8.87
CA ALA A 132 -3.64 -14.83 8.85
C ALA A 132 -3.60 -15.40 10.28
N VAL A 133 -4.29 -16.54 10.48
CA VAL A 133 -4.20 -17.31 11.74
C VAL A 133 -2.74 -17.55 12.14
N GLY A 134 -2.49 -17.56 13.44
CA GLY A 134 -1.15 -17.60 14.02
C GLY A 134 -0.38 -16.29 13.89
N ASN A 135 -0.97 -15.24 13.33
CA ASN A 135 -0.36 -13.91 13.26
C ASN A 135 -1.31 -12.84 13.81
N PHE A 136 -0.73 -11.74 14.24
CA PHE A 136 -1.44 -10.60 14.80
C PHE A 136 -0.80 -9.27 14.40
N SER A 137 -1.57 -8.19 14.53
CA SER A 137 -1.09 -6.82 14.41
C SER A 137 -1.76 -5.95 15.47
N ALA A 138 -1.01 -5.59 16.51
CA ALA A 138 -1.57 -4.85 17.65
C ALA A 138 -1.86 -3.38 17.32
N LEU A 139 -1.09 -2.77 16.44
CA LEU A 139 -1.13 -1.34 16.17
C LEU A 139 -1.66 -1.05 14.76
N PRO A 140 -2.35 0.09 14.55
CA PRO A 140 -2.74 0.52 13.23
C PRO A 140 -1.51 0.87 12.39
N GLY A 141 -1.63 0.70 11.07
CA GLY A 141 -0.59 1.10 10.14
C GLY A 141 0.51 0.06 9.94
N ALA A 142 0.23 -1.21 10.22
CA ALA A 142 1.20 -2.27 10.05
C ALA A 142 1.48 -2.55 8.56
N SER A 143 2.75 -2.70 8.20
CA SER A 143 3.17 -3.16 6.87
C SER A 143 3.26 -4.69 6.76
N GLY A 144 3.17 -5.40 7.89
CA GLY A 144 3.16 -6.85 8.00
C GLY A 144 2.54 -7.28 9.33
N CYS A 145 2.22 -8.57 9.47
CA CYS A 145 1.75 -9.15 10.72
C CYS A 145 2.90 -9.85 11.45
N ASN A 146 2.84 -9.84 12.77
CA ASN A 146 3.76 -10.57 13.63
C ASN A 146 3.22 -11.97 13.89
N LYS A 147 4.08 -12.98 13.90
CA LYS A 147 3.70 -14.31 14.37
C LYS A 147 3.38 -14.27 15.86
N CYS A 148 2.39 -15.06 16.29
CA CYS A 148 2.15 -15.30 17.71
C CYS A 148 3.43 -15.82 18.35
N PRO A 149 3.98 -15.15 19.38
CA PRO A 149 5.23 -15.58 19.99
C PRO A 149 5.08 -16.96 20.65
N PRO A 150 6.19 -17.66 20.91
CA PRO A 150 6.17 -18.86 21.75
C PRO A 150 5.39 -18.61 23.05
N GLY A 151 4.61 -19.59 23.49
CA GLY A 151 3.71 -19.47 24.65
C GLY A 151 2.34 -18.88 24.33
N SER A 152 2.09 -18.57 23.06
CA SER A 152 0.81 -18.06 22.58
C SER A 152 0.41 -18.70 21.25
N TRP A 153 -0.85 -18.54 20.88
CA TRP A 153 -1.45 -19.08 19.66
C TRP A 153 -2.53 -18.15 19.12
N GLY A 154 -3.01 -18.41 17.90
CA GLY A 154 -4.02 -17.58 17.26
C GLY A 154 -4.86 -18.27 16.21
N ASP A 155 -6.15 -18.37 16.44
CA ASP A 155 -7.10 -19.16 15.66
C ASP A 155 -7.98 -18.34 14.71
N ALA A 156 -7.91 -17.01 14.79
CA ALA A 156 -8.74 -16.12 13.99
C ALA A 156 -7.93 -15.29 12.97
N PHE A 157 -8.57 -14.94 11.87
CA PHE A 157 -8.07 -13.89 10.98
C PHE A 157 -8.23 -12.52 11.65
N GLY A 158 -7.25 -11.65 11.42
CA GLY A 158 -7.34 -10.27 11.84
C GLY A 158 -7.12 -10.06 13.34
N MET A 159 -6.40 -10.96 14.00
CA MET A 159 -6.12 -10.79 15.43
C MET A 159 -5.25 -9.59 15.73
N THR A 160 -5.54 -8.92 16.84
CA THR A 160 -4.76 -7.80 17.37
C THR A 160 -3.80 -8.23 18.48
N GLU A 161 -4.00 -9.42 19.02
CA GLU A 161 -3.21 -10.01 20.10
C GLU A 161 -3.36 -11.54 20.02
N CYS A 162 -2.39 -12.29 20.52
CA CYS A 162 -2.44 -13.75 20.55
C CYS A 162 -2.96 -14.27 21.88
N ASN A 163 -3.65 -15.41 21.84
CA ASN A 163 -4.13 -16.10 23.02
C ASN A 163 -2.95 -16.74 23.75
N SER A 164 -2.83 -16.51 25.06
CA SER A 164 -1.81 -17.16 25.89
C SER A 164 -2.14 -18.63 26.14
N CYS A 165 -1.13 -19.47 26.19
CA CYS A 165 -1.29 -20.88 26.57
C CYS A 165 -1.74 -21.03 28.04
N PRO A 166 -2.76 -21.84 28.35
CA PRO A 166 -3.28 -22.00 29.72
C PRO A 166 -2.41 -22.93 30.58
N GLY A 167 -2.55 -22.84 31.90
CA GLY A 167 -2.03 -23.87 32.82
C GLY A 167 -0.50 -24.07 32.79
N GLY A 168 0.28 -23.03 32.41
CA GLY A 168 1.74 -23.13 32.31
C GLY A 168 2.23 -23.98 31.13
N THR A 169 1.35 -24.32 30.18
CA THR A 169 1.71 -24.90 28.89
C THR A 169 2.35 -23.85 27.98
N TRP A 170 3.06 -24.28 26.93
CA TRP A 170 3.77 -23.36 26.04
C TRP A 170 3.86 -23.91 24.61
N THR A 171 3.75 -23.04 23.60
CA THR A 171 4.04 -23.38 22.19
C THR A 171 5.52 -23.17 21.91
N ARG A 172 6.23 -24.19 21.39
CA ARG A 172 7.68 -24.11 21.16
C ARG A 172 8.05 -23.06 20.09
N TYR A 173 7.27 -22.99 19.02
CA TYR A 173 7.54 -22.14 17.87
C TYR A 173 6.53 -21.01 17.76
N SER A 174 6.94 -19.92 17.12
CA SER A 174 6.03 -18.84 16.81
C SER A 174 5.05 -19.22 15.71
N GLY A 175 3.86 -18.63 15.73
CA GLY A 175 2.83 -18.85 14.73
C GLY A 175 1.92 -20.04 15.01
N ALA A 176 1.83 -20.49 16.27
CA ALA A 176 0.85 -21.49 16.65
C ALA A 176 -0.58 -20.97 16.37
N ILE A 177 -1.44 -21.85 15.86
CA ILE A 177 -2.78 -21.51 15.38
C ILE A 177 -3.90 -22.07 16.25
N ARG A 178 -3.59 -22.94 17.21
CA ARG A 178 -4.58 -23.62 18.07
C ARG A 178 -4.05 -23.83 19.48
N GLU A 179 -4.96 -23.94 20.45
CA GLU A 179 -4.66 -24.17 21.86
C GLU A 179 -4.01 -25.53 22.13
N ASP A 180 -4.37 -26.57 21.37
CA ASP A 180 -3.81 -27.93 21.53
C ASP A 180 -2.33 -28.04 21.20
N GLN A 181 -1.76 -27.00 20.58
CA GLN A 181 -0.31 -26.86 20.36
C GLN A 181 0.43 -26.38 21.62
N CYS A 182 -0.29 -26.02 22.68
CA CYS A 182 0.27 -25.66 23.98
C CYS A 182 0.55 -26.93 24.80
N VAL A 183 1.83 -27.26 24.99
CA VAL A 183 2.25 -28.49 25.67
C VAL A 183 3.12 -28.19 26.89
N THR A 184 3.14 -29.07 27.89
CA THR A 184 3.91 -28.94 29.15
C THR A 184 5.37 -29.37 29.02
N TRP A 185 5.94 -29.36 27.81
CA TRP A 185 7.29 -29.84 27.45
C TRP A 185 7.67 -31.28 27.89
N ALA A 186 6.73 -32.04 28.48
CA ALA A 186 6.94 -33.42 28.92
C ALA A 186 6.69 -34.49 27.84
N LYS A 187 6.29 -34.10 26.61
CA LYS A 187 6.25 -35.04 25.48
C LYS A 187 7.26 -34.61 24.41
N PRO A 188 8.28 -35.43 24.07
CA PRO A 188 8.93 -35.34 22.78
C PRO A 188 7.86 -35.51 21.67
N PRO A 189 8.16 -35.18 20.40
CA PRO A 189 7.24 -35.46 19.31
C PRO A 189 6.81 -36.92 19.43
N GLN A 190 5.50 -37.15 19.57
CA GLN A 190 4.99 -38.46 19.19
C GLN A 190 5.17 -38.42 17.68
N ASP A 191 6.19 -39.10 17.20
CA ASP A 191 6.11 -39.69 15.87
C ASP A 191 4.76 -40.42 15.89
N ASP A 192 3.83 -40.02 15.03
CA ASP A 192 2.54 -40.67 14.85
C ASP A 192 2.76 -42.04 14.16
N ASP A 193 3.66 -42.84 14.72
CA ASP A 193 3.91 -44.25 14.41
C ASP A 193 3.55 -45.00 15.70
N ASP A 194 2.62 -45.95 15.62
CA ASP A 194 1.96 -46.72 16.70
C ASP A 194 0.63 -46.07 17.12
N GLU A 195 -0.54 -46.62 16.77
CA GLU A 195 -0.96 -48.02 16.88
C GLU A 195 -2.03 -48.34 15.82
N ASP A 196 -1.96 -49.53 15.19
CA ASP A 196 -3.11 -50.45 14.99
C ASP A 196 -2.72 -51.54 13.97
N ASP A 197 -2.06 -52.61 14.42
CA ASP A 197 -2.20 -53.97 13.84
C ASP A 197 -1.57 -55.03 14.80
N ASP A 198 -1.98 -54.99 16.07
CA ASP A 198 -1.92 -56.16 16.96
C ASP A 198 -3.34 -56.76 17.07
N ASP A 199 -3.80 -57.37 15.97
CA ASP A 199 -4.96 -58.28 16.00
C ASP A 199 -4.46 -59.73 16.01
N LYS A 200 -4.27 -60.21 17.25
CA LYS A 200 -4.55 -61.56 17.77
C LYS A 200 -3.98 -62.77 17.05
N ASP A 201 -3.10 -63.46 17.77
CA ASP A 201 -2.96 -64.91 17.75
C ASP A 201 -4.34 -65.60 17.79
N ASP A 202 -4.61 -66.50 16.83
CA ASP A 202 -5.44 -67.69 17.04
C ASP A 202 -4.95 -68.78 16.07
N ASP A 203 -4.29 -69.77 16.67
CA ASP A 203 -4.12 -71.18 16.29
C ASP A 203 -4.60 -71.64 14.90
N ASP A 204 -3.65 -72.12 14.08
CA ASP A 204 -3.79 -73.43 13.43
C ASP A 204 -2.40 -73.97 13.06
N LYS A 205 -1.94 -74.90 13.91
CA LYS A 205 -0.87 -75.85 13.60
C LYS A 205 -1.46 -77.06 12.90
N ASP A 206 -0.59 -77.70 12.11
CA ASP A 206 -0.70 -79.04 11.53
C ASP A 206 -1.45 -79.08 10.18
N ASP A 207 -0.76 -79.40 9.07
CA ASP A 207 -0.46 -80.79 8.73
C ASP A 207 0.46 -80.86 7.49
N ASP A 208 1.09 -82.02 7.38
CA ASP A 208 2.24 -82.43 6.58
C ASP A 208 2.07 -82.47 5.04
N GLY A 209 3.23 -82.58 4.37
CA GLY A 209 3.42 -83.49 3.23
C GLY A 209 3.35 -82.83 1.85
N ASP A 210 4.47 -82.63 1.16
CA ASP A 210 5.17 -83.59 0.28
C ASP A 210 4.56 -83.72 -1.11
N ASP A 211 5.47 -83.83 -2.07
CA ASP A 211 5.33 -84.33 -3.45
C ASP A 211 4.68 -83.48 -4.56
N ASP A 212 5.57 -83.15 -5.50
CA ASP A 212 5.56 -83.55 -6.91
C ASP A 212 4.92 -82.66 -8.00
N GLU A 213 5.84 -82.33 -8.93
CA GLU A 213 5.77 -82.49 -10.39
C GLU A 213 4.91 -81.56 -11.27
N GLU A 214 5.62 -81.08 -12.32
CA GLU A 214 5.17 -80.90 -13.70
C GLU A 214 4.11 -79.79 -13.95
N GLU A 215 4.02 -79.07 -15.07
CA GLU A 215 4.68 -78.96 -16.37
C GLU A 215 4.08 -77.69 -17.03
N GLU A 216 4.83 -77.06 -17.96
CA GLU A 216 4.41 -76.31 -19.18
C GLU A 216 3.33 -75.18 -19.09
N GLU A 217 3.41 -74.03 -19.77
CA GLU A 217 4.03 -73.58 -21.04
C GLU A 217 4.50 -72.11 -20.93
#